data_AF-A0A8S2K2Y1-F1
#
_entry.id   AF-A0A8S2K2Y1-F1
#
_cell.length_a   1.000
_cell.length_b   1.000
_cell.length_c   1.000
_cell.angle_alpha   90.00
_cell.angle_beta   90.00
_cell.angle_gamma   90.00
#
_symmetry.space_group_name_H-M   'P 1'
#
loop_
_entity.id
_entity.type
_entity.pdbx_description
1 polymer ?
#
loop_
_entity_poly.entity_id
_entity_poly.type
_entity_poly.pdbx_seq_one_letter_code
_entity_poly.pdbx_strand_id
1 'polypeptide(L)'
;TSLDFGILIMFYGIYYGVLGRDMAESCTDRMASKIGYYSESGLPKRALESNTCAVCANPILVQNNDEALIERTYKLQCGHTFHEFCIRGWCIVGKKQTCPYCKEKVDLKRLFPNPWEKPHVLYGNLLDWIRYLVAWQPLILMVVQGVNYVLGLE
;
A
#
# COMPACT_ATOMS: atom_id res chain seq x y z
N THR A 1 -19.75 30.32 8.02
CA THR A 1 -19.96 29.53 9.26
C THR A 1 -20.22 28.06 8.97
N SER A 2 -21.22 27.66 8.17
CA SER A 2 -21.43 26.25 7.79
C SER A 2 -20.45 25.73 6.74
N LEU A 3 -20.12 26.56 5.76
CA LEU A 3 -19.15 26.24 4.70
C LEU A 3 -17.73 26.06 5.27
N ASP A 4 -17.30 26.94 6.16
CA ASP A 4 -15.99 26.86 6.83
C ASP A 4 -15.85 25.58 7.66
N PHE A 5 -16.93 25.21 8.35
CA PHE A 5 -16.99 23.95 9.11
C PHE A 5 -16.89 22.72 8.21
N GLY A 6 -17.58 22.74 7.06
CA GLY A 6 -17.48 21.67 6.06
C GLY A 6 -16.07 21.53 5.47
N ILE A 7 -15.43 22.66 5.16
CA ILE A 7 -14.05 22.71 4.68
C ILE A 7 -13.09 22.13 5.73
N LEU A 8 -13.28 22.50 7.00
CA LEU A 8 -12.46 22.02 8.10
C LEU A 8 -12.57 20.49 8.27
N ILE A 9 -13.79 19.94 8.26
CA ILE A 9 -14.01 18.48 8.29
C ILE A 9 -13.34 17.79 7.10
N MET A 10 -13.48 18.37 5.90
CA MET A 10 -12.85 17.83 4.69
C MET A 10 -11.32 17.77 4.83
N PHE A 11 -10.69 18.84 5.30
CA PHE A 11 -9.23 18.87 5.51
C PHE A 11 -8.79 17.89 6.60
N TYR A 12 -9.52 17.76 7.70
CA TYR A 12 -9.23 16.74 8.71
C TYR A 12 -9.37 15.32 8.17
N GLY A 13 -10.41 15.05 7.38
CA GLY A 13 -10.61 13.75 6.73
C GLY A 13 -9.46 13.40 5.78
N ILE A 14 -9.00 14.36 4.97
CA ILE A 14 -7.84 14.20 4.10
C ILE A 14 -6.57 13.96 4.93
N TYR A 15 -6.33 14.79 5.96
CA TYR A 15 -5.14 14.71 6.80
C TYR A 15 -5.00 13.33 7.46
N TYR A 16 -6.05 12.87 8.15
CA TYR A 16 -6.05 11.56 8.80
C TYR A 16 -6.05 10.42 7.79
N GLY A 17 -6.65 10.60 6.61
CA GLY A 17 -6.58 9.62 5.51
C GLY A 17 -5.15 9.42 5.00
N VAL A 18 -4.43 10.50 4.72
CA VAL A 18 -3.01 10.45 4.31
C VAL A 18 -2.15 9.85 5.41
N LEU A 19 -2.29 10.34 6.65
CA LEU A 19 -1.53 9.84 7.80
C LEU A 19 -1.76 8.35 8.03
N GLY A 20 -3.02 7.90 7.99
CA GLY A 20 -3.38 6.49 8.19
C GLY A 20 -2.76 5.60 7.10
N ARG A 21 -2.74 6.07 5.85
CA ARG A 21 -2.10 5.36 4.74
C ARG A 21 -0.59 5.25 4.91
N ASP A 22 0.09 6.34 5.27
CA ASP A 22 1.56 6.35 5.47
C ASP A 22 1.96 5.47 6.66
N MET A 23 1.17 5.49 7.74
CA MET A 23 1.36 4.60 8.88
C MET A 23 1.18 3.12 8.48
N ALA A 24 0.16 2.81 7.67
CA ALA A 24 -0.09 1.44 7.22
C ALA A 24 1.06 0.89 6.35
N GLU A 25 1.62 1.72 5.46
CA GLU A 25 2.79 1.36 4.65
C GLU A 25 4.01 1.08 5.56
N SER A 26 4.31 2.00 6.49
CA SER A 26 5.42 1.85 7.44
C SER A 26 5.29 0.61 8.35
N CYS A 27 4.08 0.34 8.84
CA CYS A 27 3.79 -0.86 9.63
C CYS A 27 4.01 -2.14 8.81
N THR A 28 3.62 -2.13 7.53
CA THR A 28 3.79 -3.28 6.64
C THR A 28 5.28 -3.58 6.42
N ASP A 29 6.11 -2.55 6.17
CA ASP A 29 7.55 -2.70 6.02
C ASP A 29 8.24 -3.21 7.29
N ARG A 30 7.85 -2.67 8.46
CA ARG A 30 8.37 -3.14 9.76
C ARG A 30 7.99 -4.59 10.02
N MET A 31 6.74 -4.98 9.79
CA MET A 31 6.27 -6.36 9.96
C MET A 31 7.03 -7.32 9.06
N ALA A 32 7.15 -7.00 7.76
CA ALA A 32 7.84 -7.85 6.79
C ALA A 32 9.34 -7.98 7.08
N SER A 33 10.00 -6.89 7.52
CA SER A 33 11.41 -6.92 7.91
C SER A 33 11.67 -7.75 9.17
N LYS A 34 10.72 -7.78 10.12
CA LYS A 34 10.81 -8.58 11.35
C LYS A 34 10.65 -10.07 11.09
N ILE A 35 9.80 -10.45 10.15
CA ILE A 35 9.63 -11.84 9.72
C ILE A 35 10.92 -12.37 9.06
N GLY A 36 11.61 -11.51 8.31
CA GLY A 36 12.95 -11.79 7.77
C GLY A 36 13.00 -12.46 6.39
N TYR A 37 11.84 -12.76 5.79
CA TYR A 37 11.75 -13.20 4.38
C TYR A 37 11.74 -12.02 3.38
N TYR A 38 11.45 -10.81 3.84
CA TYR A 38 11.50 -9.57 3.04
C TYR A 38 12.67 -8.69 3.49
N SER A 39 13.33 -8.05 2.54
CA SER A 39 14.39 -7.06 2.78
C SER A 39 14.37 -5.99 1.70
N GLU A 40 14.42 -4.72 2.08
CA GLU A 40 14.52 -3.61 1.12
C GLU A 40 15.83 -3.65 0.34
N SER A 41 16.95 -3.96 1.02
CA SER A 41 18.32 -3.91 0.47
C SER A 41 18.73 -5.14 -0.35
N GLY A 42 17.86 -6.14 -0.49
CA GLY A 42 18.06 -7.24 -1.44
C GLY A 42 17.97 -8.61 -0.81
N LEU A 43 18.99 -9.01 -0.04
CA LEU A 43 19.05 -10.38 0.47
C LEU A 43 18.10 -10.57 1.67
N PRO A 44 17.19 -11.55 1.62
CA PRO A 44 16.37 -11.91 2.78
C PRO A 44 17.26 -12.56 3.85
N LYS A 45 16.88 -12.37 5.12
CA LYS A 45 17.61 -12.96 6.28
C LYS A 45 17.30 -14.45 6.44
N ARG A 46 16.22 -14.93 5.82
CA ARG A 46 15.75 -16.32 5.87
C ARG A 46 15.48 -16.83 4.46
N ALA A 47 15.88 -18.08 4.20
CA ALA A 47 15.48 -18.79 3.00
C ALA A 47 14.02 -19.21 3.12
N LEU A 48 13.23 -19.01 2.06
CA LEU A 48 11.81 -19.31 2.07
C LEU A 48 11.58 -20.77 1.67
N GLU A 49 10.94 -21.54 2.57
CA GLU A 49 10.48 -22.90 2.26
C GLU A 49 9.20 -22.85 1.40
N SER A 50 9.03 -23.85 0.52
CA SER A 50 7.92 -23.87 -0.44
C SER A 50 6.53 -23.94 0.18
N ASN A 51 6.42 -24.35 1.44
CA ASN A 51 5.16 -24.50 2.15
C ASN A 51 4.93 -23.44 3.24
N THR A 52 5.59 -22.30 3.18
CA THR A 52 5.47 -21.23 4.17
C THR A 52 5.11 -19.91 3.49
N CYS A 53 4.13 -19.19 4.03
CA CYS A 53 3.76 -17.87 3.55
C CYS A 53 4.80 -16.84 4.03
N ALA A 54 5.49 -16.15 3.11
CA ALA A 54 6.54 -15.19 3.48
C ALA A 54 6.01 -13.93 4.20
N VAL A 55 4.69 -13.69 4.17
CA VAL A 55 4.03 -12.50 4.73
C VAL A 55 3.58 -12.70 6.17
N CYS A 56 3.15 -13.91 6.55
CA CYS A 56 2.71 -14.22 7.92
C CYS A 56 3.58 -15.27 8.62
N ALA A 57 4.54 -15.86 7.92
CA ALA A 57 5.43 -16.94 8.38
C ALA A 57 4.73 -18.24 8.81
N ASN A 58 3.44 -18.40 8.52
CA ASN A 58 2.68 -19.62 8.81
C ASN A 58 2.75 -20.63 7.65
N PRO A 59 2.61 -21.93 7.93
CA PRO A 59 2.56 -22.96 6.90
C PRO A 59 1.32 -22.81 6.02
N ILE A 60 1.48 -23.06 4.74
CA ILE A 60 0.42 -23.05 3.74
C ILE A 60 -0.21 -24.44 3.73
N LEU A 61 -1.33 -24.61 4.42
CA LEU A 61 -1.98 -25.92 4.51
C LEU A 61 -2.91 -26.13 3.31
N VAL A 62 -2.71 -27.23 2.58
CA VAL A 62 -3.57 -27.67 1.48
C VAL A 62 -4.58 -28.68 2.03
N GLN A 63 -5.87 -28.40 1.82
CA GLN A 63 -7.08 -29.11 2.28
C GLN A 63 -6.93 -30.58 2.71
N ASN A 64 -6.46 -30.85 3.94
CA ASN A 64 -6.54 -32.19 4.51
C ASN A 64 -6.47 -32.24 6.05
N ASN A 65 -6.76 -31.14 6.77
CA ASN A 65 -6.71 -31.16 8.23
C ASN A 65 -7.87 -30.37 8.84
N ASP A 66 -8.74 -31.05 9.58
CA ASP A 66 -10.00 -30.54 10.13
C ASP A 66 -9.84 -29.52 11.28
N GLU A 67 -8.60 -29.30 11.76
CA GLU A 67 -8.30 -28.41 12.90
C GLU A 67 -7.67 -27.07 12.51
N ALA A 68 -7.34 -26.85 11.23
CA ALA A 68 -6.69 -25.62 10.78
C ALA A 68 -7.59 -24.76 9.91
N LEU A 69 -7.56 -23.45 10.12
CA LEU A 69 -8.30 -22.47 9.33
C LEU A 69 -7.74 -22.47 7.89
N ILE A 70 -8.43 -23.18 6.98
CA ILE A 70 -8.02 -23.34 5.59
C ILE A 70 -8.18 -21.98 4.87
N GLU A 71 -7.10 -21.22 4.77
CA GLU A 71 -7.06 -20.00 3.95
C GLU A 71 -6.85 -20.37 2.48
N ARG A 72 -7.56 -19.67 1.57
CA ARG A 72 -7.32 -19.79 0.13
C ARG A 72 -5.89 -19.37 -0.19
N THR A 73 -5.26 -20.07 -1.13
CA THR A 73 -3.88 -19.80 -1.55
C THR A 73 -3.85 -19.19 -2.93
N TYR A 74 -2.83 -18.37 -3.19
CA TYR A 74 -2.63 -17.70 -4.47
C TYR A 74 -1.18 -17.89 -4.91
N LYS A 75 -1.00 -18.45 -6.11
CA LYS A 75 0.31 -18.65 -6.73
C LYS A 75 0.61 -17.50 -7.71
N LEU A 76 1.71 -16.80 -7.46
CA LEU A 76 2.20 -15.73 -8.34
C LEU A 76 2.89 -16.31 -9.59
N GLN A 77 3.10 -15.47 -10.60
CA GLN A 77 3.82 -15.82 -11.83
C GLN A 77 5.27 -16.25 -11.56
N CYS A 78 5.89 -15.63 -10.56
CA CYS A 78 7.23 -15.97 -10.08
C CYS A 78 7.32 -17.35 -9.42
N GLY A 79 6.20 -18.07 -9.28
CA GLY A 79 6.13 -19.41 -8.70
C GLY A 79 5.87 -19.45 -7.18
N HIS A 80 6.02 -18.32 -6.47
CA HIS A 80 5.78 -18.25 -5.02
C HIS A 80 4.29 -18.28 -4.68
N THR A 81 3.93 -19.05 -3.64
CA THR A 81 2.56 -19.22 -3.15
C THR A 81 2.39 -18.48 -1.82
N PHE A 82 1.27 -17.81 -1.64
CA PHE A 82 0.91 -17.07 -0.43
C PHE A 82 -0.55 -17.32 -0.07
N HIS A 83 -0.96 -16.99 1.16
CA HIS A 83 -2.39 -16.87 1.46
C HIS A 83 -3.00 -15.69 0.70
N GLU A 84 -4.22 -15.86 0.20
CA GLU A 84 -4.96 -14.87 -0.59
C GLU A 84 -5.06 -13.53 0.15
N PHE A 85 -5.39 -13.55 1.45
CA PHE A 85 -5.48 -12.34 2.27
C PHE A 85 -4.12 -11.70 2.54
N CYS A 86 -3.08 -12.51 2.72
CA CYS A 86 -1.73 -12.01 2.96
C CYS A 86 -1.20 -11.22 1.74
N ILE A 87 -1.29 -11.81 0.54
CA ILE A 87 -0.81 -11.13 -0.67
C ILE A 87 -1.69 -9.92 -1.04
N ARG A 88 -3.00 -9.99 -0.77
CA ARG A 88 -3.90 -8.84 -0.95
C ARG A 88 -3.57 -7.69 0.01
N GLY A 89 -3.35 -8.00 1.29
CA GLY A 89 -2.92 -7.02 2.29
C GLY A 89 -1.60 -6.37 1.90
N TRP A 90 -0.63 -7.15 1.42
CA TRP A 90 0.64 -6.64 0.91
C TRP A 90 0.47 -5.64 -0.24
N CYS A 91 -0.37 -5.96 -1.23
CA CYS A 91 -0.60 -5.09 -2.39
C CYS A 91 -1.46 -3.86 -2.09
N ILE A 92 -2.48 -3.98 -1.22
CA ILE A 92 -3.41 -2.89 -0.93
C ILE A 92 -2.90 -2.01 0.21
N VAL A 93 -2.63 -2.61 1.37
CA VAL A 93 -2.28 -1.91 2.62
C VAL A 93 -0.82 -1.46 2.59
N GLY A 94 0.08 -2.34 2.16
CA GLY A 94 1.51 -2.04 2.05
C GLY A 94 1.90 -1.23 0.81
N LYS A 95 0.96 -1.03 -0.14
CA LYS A 95 1.22 -0.39 -1.45
C LYS A 95 2.37 -1.06 -2.25
N LYS A 96 2.65 -2.34 -1.99
CA LYS A 96 3.73 -3.08 -2.66
C LYS A 96 3.17 -3.95 -3.79
N GLN A 97 3.41 -3.57 -5.03
CA GLN A 97 2.97 -4.33 -6.22
C GLN A 97 4.00 -5.37 -6.69
N THR A 98 4.75 -5.93 -5.74
CA THR A 98 5.86 -6.84 -5.99
C THR A 98 5.77 -8.04 -5.06
N CYS A 99 6.33 -9.17 -5.48
CA CYS A 99 6.43 -10.35 -4.65
C CYS A 99 7.26 -10.02 -3.38
N PRO A 100 6.77 -10.37 -2.17
CA PRO A 100 7.49 -10.14 -0.92
C PRO A 100 8.88 -10.78 -0.86
N TYR A 101 9.14 -11.81 -1.67
CA TYR A 101 10.42 -12.53 -1.66
C TYR A 101 11.32 -12.14 -2.85
N CYS A 102 10.91 -12.45 -4.08
CA CYS A 102 11.73 -12.22 -5.26
C CYS A 102 11.62 -10.81 -5.86
N LYS A 103 10.73 -9.95 -5.34
CA LYS A 103 10.47 -8.59 -5.83
C LYS A 103 9.98 -8.49 -7.28
N GLU A 104 9.61 -9.60 -7.90
CA GLU A 104 8.99 -9.62 -9.22
C GLU A 104 7.61 -8.95 -9.17
N LYS A 105 7.23 -8.21 -10.22
CA LYS A 105 5.94 -7.51 -10.27
C LYS A 105 4.77 -8.49 -10.27
N VAL A 106 3.72 -8.15 -9.52
CA VAL A 106 2.50 -8.96 -9.41
C VAL A 106 1.43 -8.48 -10.39
N ASP A 107 0.77 -9.43 -11.06
CA ASP A 107 -0.38 -9.15 -11.93
C ASP A 107 -1.65 -8.82 -11.13
N LEU A 108 -1.84 -7.56 -10.76
CA LEU A 108 -2.99 -7.08 -9.99
C LEU A 108 -4.35 -7.43 -10.61
N LYS A 109 -4.44 -7.52 -11.95
CA LYS A 109 -5.70 -7.87 -12.66
C LYS A 109 -6.21 -9.26 -12.29
N ARG A 110 -5.30 -10.21 -12.03
CA ARG A 110 -5.66 -11.59 -11.65
C ARG A 110 -5.93 -11.70 -10.15
N LEU A 111 -5.40 -10.79 -9.34
CA LEU A 111 -5.58 -10.78 -7.88
C LEU A 111 -6.91 -10.12 -7.46
N PHE A 112 -7.37 -9.14 -8.25
CA PHE A 112 -8.60 -8.37 -8.05
C PHE A 112 -9.47 -8.41 -9.31
N PRO A 113 -10.17 -9.53 -9.57
CA PRO A 113 -11.01 -9.68 -10.77
C PRO A 113 -12.22 -8.74 -10.72
N ASN A 114 -12.74 -8.43 -9.53
CA ASN A 114 -13.94 -7.63 -9.36
C ASN A 114 -13.64 -6.13 -9.43
N PRO A 115 -14.34 -5.36 -10.29
CA PRO A 115 -14.20 -3.91 -10.35
C PRO A 115 -14.52 -3.21 -9.01
N TRP A 116 -15.41 -3.81 -8.21
CA TRP A 116 -15.84 -3.31 -6.90
C TRP A 116 -14.77 -3.40 -5.80
N GLU A 117 -13.66 -4.11 -6.04
CA GLU A 117 -12.51 -4.17 -5.12
C GLU A 117 -11.46 -3.08 -5.41
N LYS A 118 -11.57 -2.41 -6.56
CA LYS A 118 -10.69 -1.30 -6.98
C LYS A 118 -10.90 0.05 -6.26
N PRO A 119 -12.05 0.37 -5.62
CA PRO A 119 -12.23 1.66 -4.93
C PRO A 119 -11.15 1.93 -3.87
N HIS A 120 -10.70 0.92 -3.14
CA HIS A 120 -9.64 1.07 -2.14
C HIS A 120 -8.29 1.48 -2.77
N VAL A 121 -8.00 0.95 -3.97
CA VAL A 121 -6.79 1.32 -4.73
C VAL A 121 -6.92 2.75 -5.27
N LEU A 122 -8.09 3.11 -5.80
CA LEU A 122 -8.37 4.46 -6.30
C LEU A 122 -8.30 5.51 -5.18
N TYR A 123 -8.89 5.24 -4.03
CA TYR A 123 -8.83 6.09 -2.86
C TYR A 123 -7.38 6.30 -2.40
N GLY A 124 -6.59 5.22 -2.39
CA GLY A 124 -5.16 5.30 -2.13
C GLY A 124 -4.40 6.23 -3.08
N ASN A 125 -4.64 6.11 -4.38
CA ASN A 125 -4.02 6.97 -5.39
C ASN A 125 -4.46 8.43 -5.27
N LEU A 126 -5.73 8.68 -4.92
CA LEU A 126 -6.24 10.02 -4.66
C LEU A 126 -5.51 10.68 -3.48
N LEU A 127 -5.36 9.96 -2.36
CA LEU A 127 -4.61 10.47 -1.20
C LEU A 127 -3.15 10.76 -1.53
N ASP A 128 -2.51 9.91 -2.33
CA ASP A 128 -1.14 10.13 -2.81
C ASP A 128 -1.01 11.40 -3.66
N TRP A 129 -2.00 11.66 -4.52
CA TRP A 129 -2.04 12.88 -5.34
C TRP A 129 -2.26 14.13 -4.48
N ILE A 130 -3.17 14.07 -3.51
CA ILE A 130 -3.41 15.18 -2.58
C ILE A 130 -2.14 15.48 -1.76
N ARG A 131 -1.46 14.45 -1.24
CA ARG A 131 -0.19 14.61 -0.52
C ARG A 131 0.85 15.31 -1.40
N TYR A 132 0.95 14.93 -2.67
CA TYR A 132 1.85 15.59 -3.62
C TYR A 132 1.48 17.07 -3.80
N LEU A 133 0.20 17.40 -4.01
CA LEU A 133 -0.23 18.79 -4.13
C LEU A 133 0.08 19.63 -2.88
N VAL A 134 -0.14 19.07 -1.68
CA VAL A 134 0.16 19.74 -0.41
C VAL A 134 1.67 19.99 -0.27
N ALA A 135 2.50 19.01 -0.59
CA ALA A 135 3.96 19.15 -0.55
C ALA A 135 4.48 20.21 -1.54
N TRP A 136 3.79 20.42 -2.66
CA TRP A 136 4.14 21.41 -3.68
C TRP A 136 3.59 22.81 -3.39
N GLN A 137 2.74 23.01 -2.37
CA GLN A 137 2.17 24.32 -2.07
C GLN A 137 3.21 25.45 -1.91
N PRO A 138 4.33 25.28 -1.19
CA PRO A 138 5.33 26.35 -1.06
C PRO A 138 5.88 26.79 -2.41
N LEU A 139 6.13 25.85 -3.33
CA LEU A 139 6.61 26.16 -4.68
C LEU A 139 5.52 26.88 -5.50
N ILE A 140 4.28 26.43 -5.41
CA ILE A 140 3.13 27.08 -6.08
C ILE A 140 2.99 28.52 -5.59
N LEU A 141 3.04 28.76 -4.26
CA LEU A 141 2.94 30.10 -3.68
C LEU A 141 4.10 31.00 -4.11
N MET A 142 5.34 30.48 -4.10
CA MET A 142 6.51 31.24 -4.59
C MET A 142 6.38 31.63 -6.06
N VAL A 143 5.91 30.71 -6.92
CA VAL A 143 5.70 30.98 -8.34
C VAL A 143 4.61 32.01 -8.56
N VAL A 144 3.46 31.87 -7.87
CA VAL A 144 2.35 32.83 -7.98
C VAL A 144 2.78 34.22 -7.52
N GLN A 145 3.50 34.31 -6.41
CA GLN A 145 3.99 35.59 -5.90
C GLN A 145 5.05 36.20 -6.83
N GLY A 146 5.94 35.40 -7.40
CA GLY A 146 6.89 35.84 -8.42
C GLY A 146 6.20 36.38 -9.69
N VAL A 147 5.15 35.71 -10.15
CA VAL A 147 4.35 36.16 -11.32
C VAL A 147 3.62 37.47 -11.01
N ASN A 148 2.98 37.59 -9.84
CA ASN A 148 2.30 38.82 -9.44
C ASN A 148 3.27 39.99 -9.34
N TYR A 149 4.47 39.76 -8.79
CA TYR A 149 5.53 40.76 -8.74
C TYR A 149 5.98 41.21 -10.14
N VAL A 150 6.23 40.26 -11.05
CA VAL A 150 6.68 40.55 -12.42
C VAL A 150 5.62 41.28 -13.25
N LEU A 151 4.34 40.93 -13.08
CA LEU A 151 3.24 41.59 -13.78
C LEU A 151 2.83 42.92 -13.13
N GLY A 152 3.41 43.28 -11.97
CA GLY A 152 3.07 44.50 -11.23
C GLY A 152 1.63 44.48 -10.70
N LEU A 153 1.10 43.28 -10.41
CA LEU A 153 -0.24 43.07 -9.83
C LEU A 153 -0.23 43.04 -8.29
N GLU A 154 0.85 43.49 -7.66
CA GLU A 154 0.89 43.80 -6.22
C GLU A 154 0.27 45.17 -5.92
#